data_AF-X1TWC0-F1
#
_entry.id   AF-X1TWC0-F1
#
_cell.length_a   1.000
_cell.length_b   1.000
_cell.length_c   1.000
_cell.angle_alpha   90.00
_cell.angle_beta   90.00
_cell.angle_gamma   90.00
#
_symmetry.space_group_name_H-M   'P 1'
#
loop_
_entity.id
_entity.type
_entity.pdbx_description
1 polymer ?
#
loop_
_entity_poly.entity_id
_entity_poly.type
_entity_poly.pdbx_seq_one_letter_code
_entity_poly.pdbx_strand_id
1 'polypeptide(L)'
;MVQEHGEEKTSALAKLPMTGALTEPQAMHILKLVYPDVPEDQIVRTAILCRDFGLHPLMKEVYIIGFKNKKTGKTDFSTVLGIGATRKMAADKKGAYSFLDISPRAASEEEIVKQYGQNSEEARNNLISICKLKGEKGNEAVGFGLWPKDDTPHGTNKGNTKRNMANIRSERQAVDRLPGEAIPLRELEVIDEAYTEVPDIGKVATKTGEIIEAVAEEVKDTPKEHWCEEHNCAFELKTS
;
A
#
# COMPACT_ATOMS: atom_id res chain seq x y z
N MET A 1 -30.10 1.65 18.87
CA MET A 1 -28.94 0.94 19.43
C MET A 1 -27.77 0.90 18.43
N VAL A 2 -27.41 2.05 17.82
CA VAL A 2 -26.38 2.13 16.75
C VAL A 2 -25.28 3.16 17.08
N GLN A 3 -25.35 3.84 18.22
CA GLN A 3 -24.35 4.83 18.67
C GLN A 3 -23.34 4.30 19.70
N GLU A 4 -23.66 3.23 20.45
CA GLU A 4 -22.82 2.79 21.58
C GLU A 4 -21.46 2.22 21.16
N HIS A 5 -21.34 1.63 19.97
CA HIS A 5 -20.05 1.09 19.50
C HIS A 5 -19.10 2.15 18.90
N GLY A 6 -19.58 3.38 18.62
CA GLY A 6 -18.76 4.47 18.07
C GLY A 6 -17.97 5.20 19.17
N GLU A 7 -18.66 5.63 20.23
CA GLU A 7 -18.07 6.34 21.37
C GLU A 7 -17.09 5.47 22.17
N GLU A 8 -17.40 4.18 22.37
CA GLU A 8 -16.55 3.25 23.11
C GLU A 8 -15.21 2.99 22.41
N LYS A 9 -15.25 2.70 21.09
CA LYS A 9 -14.04 2.46 20.28
C LYS A 9 -13.16 3.71 20.24
N THR A 10 -13.78 4.85 20.09
CA THR A 10 -13.12 6.14 20.04
C THR A 10 -12.44 6.49 21.37
N SER A 11 -13.14 6.30 22.49
CA SER A 11 -12.61 6.52 23.83
C SER A 11 -11.49 5.53 24.19
N ALA A 12 -11.54 4.31 23.67
CA ALA A 12 -10.49 3.30 23.84
C ALA A 12 -9.20 3.70 23.10
N LEU A 13 -9.31 4.19 21.86
CA LEU A 13 -8.16 4.60 21.05
C LEU A 13 -7.52 5.91 21.53
N ALA A 14 -8.31 6.86 22.04
CA ALA A 14 -7.80 8.13 22.57
C ALA A 14 -6.86 7.98 23.78
N LYS A 15 -6.94 6.84 24.50
CA LYS A 15 -6.05 6.53 25.64
C LYS A 15 -4.72 5.90 25.22
N LEU A 16 -4.55 5.60 23.94
CA LEU A 16 -3.36 4.92 23.43
C LEU A 16 -2.33 5.95 22.96
N PRO A 17 -1.02 5.63 23.12
CA PRO A 17 0.02 6.52 22.65
C PRO A 17 -0.05 6.66 21.13
N MET A 18 -0.31 7.87 20.64
CA MET A 18 -0.34 8.21 19.21
C MET A 18 1.06 8.35 18.60
N THR A 19 2.11 8.23 19.42
CA THR A 19 3.52 8.36 19.04
C THR A 19 4.36 7.30 19.75
N GLY A 20 5.43 6.87 19.09
CA GLY A 20 6.38 5.88 19.63
C GLY A 20 6.09 4.44 19.22
N ALA A 21 6.97 3.53 19.64
CA ALA A 21 6.83 2.10 19.36
C ALA A 21 5.73 1.50 20.24
N LEU A 22 4.74 0.86 19.61
CA LEU A 22 3.68 0.15 20.31
C LEU A 22 4.21 -1.18 20.84
N THR A 23 3.75 -1.57 22.03
CA THR A 23 3.86 -2.96 22.46
C THR A 23 2.92 -3.84 21.62
N GLU A 24 3.22 -5.13 21.49
CA GLU A 24 2.36 -6.07 20.75
C GLU A 24 0.91 -6.08 21.28
N PRO A 25 0.62 -6.11 22.61
CA PRO A 25 -0.76 -6.03 23.10
C PRO A 25 -1.48 -4.72 22.70
N GLN A 26 -0.77 -3.59 22.69
CA GLN A 26 -1.35 -2.31 22.25
C GLN A 26 -1.66 -2.34 20.74
N ALA A 27 -0.73 -2.85 19.93
CA ALA A 27 -0.94 -2.98 18.49
C ALA A 27 -2.10 -3.94 18.18
N MET A 28 -2.18 -5.10 18.86
CA MET A 28 -3.30 -6.02 18.74
C MET A 28 -4.63 -5.36 19.09
N HIS A 29 -4.68 -4.59 20.18
CA HIS A 29 -5.90 -3.92 20.60
C HIS A 29 -6.39 -2.93 19.52
N ILE A 30 -5.48 -2.09 18.99
CA ILE A 30 -5.79 -1.16 17.90
C ILE A 30 -6.28 -1.92 16.66
N LEU A 31 -5.53 -2.95 16.24
CA LEU A 31 -5.85 -3.70 15.03
C LEU A 31 -7.20 -4.42 15.13
N LYS A 32 -7.55 -5.01 16.28
CA LYS A 32 -8.87 -5.63 16.49
C LYS A 32 -10.01 -4.61 16.44
N LEU A 33 -9.77 -3.38 16.90
CA LEU A 33 -10.77 -2.31 16.87
C LEU A 33 -10.99 -1.77 15.45
N VAL A 34 -9.90 -1.59 14.68
CA VAL A 34 -9.92 -1.04 13.32
C VAL A 34 -10.34 -2.09 12.29
N TYR A 35 -9.98 -3.35 12.50
CA TYR A 35 -10.21 -4.46 11.57
C TYR A 35 -10.94 -5.63 12.28
N PRO A 36 -12.22 -5.46 12.66
CA PRO A 36 -12.95 -6.44 13.48
C PRO A 36 -13.20 -7.78 12.77
N ASP A 37 -13.28 -7.77 11.44
CA ASP A 37 -13.60 -8.96 10.63
C ASP A 37 -12.35 -9.73 10.16
N VAL A 38 -11.16 -9.27 10.55
CA VAL A 38 -9.90 -9.90 10.16
C VAL A 38 -9.59 -11.09 11.09
N PRO A 39 -9.16 -12.24 10.53
CA PRO A 39 -8.73 -13.39 11.32
C PRO A 39 -7.66 -13.05 12.37
N GLU A 40 -7.76 -13.65 13.55
CA GLU A 40 -6.89 -13.34 14.68
C GLU A 40 -5.41 -13.62 14.39
N ASP A 41 -5.09 -14.64 13.60
CA ASP A 41 -3.72 -14.95 13.20
C ASP A 41 -3.10 -13.82 12.36
N GLN A 42 -3.89 -13.19 11.49
CA GLN A 42 -3.43 -12.04 10.71
C GLN A 42 -3.20 -10.83 11.60
N ILE A 43 -4.10 -10.56 12.56
CA ILE A 43 -3.95 -9.50 13.56
C ILE A 43 -2.65 -9.68 14.36
N VAL A 44 -2.38 -10.89 14.85
CA VAL A 44 -1.18 -11.20 15.64
C VAL A 44 0.08 -10.95 14.80
N ARG A 45 0.14 -11.43 13.56
CA ARG A 45 1.28 -11.21 12.66
C ARG A 45 1.52 -9.73 12.40
N THR A 46 0.45 -8.96 12.14
CA THR A 46 0.56 -7.51 11.95
C THR A 46 1.00 -6.80 13.23
N ALA A 47 0.53 -7.22 14.40
CA ALA A 47 0.93 -6.64 15.68
C ALA A 47 2.42 -6.88 16.02
N ILE A 48 2.94 -8.08 15.73
CA ILE A 48 4.36 -8.40 15.86
C ILE A 48 5.18 -7.49 14.94
N LEU A 49 4.75 -7.31 13.68
CA LEU A 49 5.39 -6.38 12.74
C LEU A 49 5.39 -4.94 13.27
N CYS A 50 4.29 -4.48 13.88
CA CYS A 50 4.21 -3.16 14.49
C CYS A 50 5.23 -2.98 15.62
N ARG A 51 5.34 -3.98 16.50
CA ARG A 51 6.29 -3.96 17.61
C ARG A 51 7.74 -3.94 17.10
N ASP A 52 8.08 -4.87 16.20
CA ASP A 52 9.46 -5.12 15.77
C ASP A 52 10.06 -3.95 14.99
N PHE A 53 9.22 -3.19 14.28
CA PHE A 53 9.65 -2.08 13.43
C PHE A 53 9.11 -0.71 13.88
N GLY A 54 8.51 -0.65 15.07
CA GLY A 54 7.93 0.59 15.60
C GLY A 54 6.88 1.21 14.68
N LEU A 55 6.06 0.38 14.02
CA LEU A 55 4.98 0.82 13.15
C LEU A 55 3.69 1.06 13.92
N HIS A 56 2.88 1.99 13.43
CA HIS A 56 1.64 2.39 14.06
C HIS A 56 0.46 2.29 13.07
N PRO A 57 -0.53 1.41 13.31
CA PRO A 57 -1.67 1.20 12.41
C PRO A 57 -2.49 2.48 12.14
N LEU A 58 -2.68 3.34 13.15
CA LEU A 58 -3.42 4.60 12.97
C LEU A 58 -2.64 5.68 12.20
N MET A 59 -1.34 5.50 11.98
CA MET A 59 -0.47 6.49 11.31
C MET A 59 -0.28 6.18 9.83
N LYS A 60 -1.16 5.38 9.22
CA LYS A 60 -1.08 4.99 7.80
C LYS A 60 0.19 4.19 7.45
N GLU A 61 0.83 3.59 8.45
CA GLU A 61 2.08 2.85 8.26
C GLU A 61 1.84 1.38 7.87
N VAL A 62 0.79 0.77 8.43
CA VAL A 62 0.44 -0.63 8.20
C VAL A 62 -1.06 -0.80 8.07
N TYR A 63 -1.46 -1.70 7.16
CA TYR A 63 -2.83 -1.97 6.79
C TYR A 63 -3.08 -3.47 6.76
N ILE A 64 -4.34 -3.86 6.92
CA ILE A 64 -4.79 -5.21 6.59
C ILE A 64 -5.83 -5.08 5.49
N ILE A 65 -5.53 -5.61 4.31
CA ILE A 65 -6.40 -5.51 3.13
C ILE A 65 -6.89 -6.90 2.76
N GLY A 66 -8.21 -7.03 2.59
CA GLY A 66 -8.84 -8.24 2.06
C GLY A 66 -8.81 -8.26 0.54
N PHE A 67 -8.20 -9.28 -0.04
CA PHE A 67 -8.21 -9.53 -1.48
C PHE A 67 -9.21 -10.64 -1.79
N LYS A 68 -10.21 -10.34 -2.60
CA LYS A 68 -11.17 -11.36 -3.04
C LYS A 68 -10.49 -12.31 -4.03
N ASN A 69 -10.37 -13.56 -3.64
CA ASN A 69 -9.81 -14.61 -4.47
C ASN A 69 -10.79 -14.93 -5.61
N LYS A 70 -10.40 -14.62 -6.85
CA LYS A 70 -11.25 -14.83 -8.04
C LYS A 70 -11.63 -16.30 -8.28
N LYS A 71 -10.87 -17.25 -7.72
CA LYS A 71 -11.11 -18.70 -7.90
C LYS A 71 -12.01 -19.29 -6.82
N THR A 72 -11.83 -18.90 -5.56
CA THR A 72 -12.56 -19.48 -4.42
C THR A 72 -13.70 -18.60 -3.92
N GLY A 73 -13.74 -17.33 -4.33
CA GLY A 73 -14.69 -16.33 -3.86
C GLY A 73 -14.46 -15.84 -2.42
N LYS A 74 -13.49 -16.43 -1.71
CA LYS A 74 -13.13 -16.06 -0.33
C LYS A 74 -12.28 -14.80 -0.30
N THR A 75 -12.33 -14.08 0.81
CA THR A 75 -11.47 -12.92 1.07
C THR A 75 -10.22 -13.39 1.78
N ASP A 76 -9.07 -13.26 1.12
CA ASP A 76 -7.76 -13.54 1.69
C ASP A 76 -7.19 -12.21 2.23
N PHE A 77 -7.01 -12.11 3.55
CA PHE A 77 -6.45 -10.91 4.17
C PHE A 77 -4.93 -10.92 4.11
N SER A 78 -4.34 -9.78 3.81
CA SER A 78 -2.89 -9.60 3.77
C SER A 78 -2.46 -8.33 4.49
N THR A 79 -1.31 -8.39 5.14
CA THR A 79 -0.66 -7.23 5.73
C THR A 79 0.03 -6.43 4.63
N VAL A 80 -0.27 -5.15 4.57
CA VAL A 80 0.24 -4.24 3.56
C VAL A 80 0.92 -3.06 4.26
N LEU A 81 2.07 -2.66 3.75
CA LEU A 81 2.83 -1.51 4.26
C LEU A 81 2.57 -0.26 3.41
N GLY A 82 2.50 0.90 4.07
CA GLY A 82 2.69 2.16 3.37
C GLY A 82 4.12 2.28 2.82
N ILE A 83 4.30 3.02 1.73
CA ILE A 83 5.64 3.32 1.24
C ILE A 83 6.40 4.20 2.25
N GLY A 84 5.71 5.11 2.95
CA GLY A 84 6.29 5.89 4.06
C GLY A 84 6.84 5.00 5.18
N ALA A 85 6.10 3.96 5.57
CA ALA A 85 6.56 2.97 6.56
C ALA A 85 7.79 2.20 6.05
N THR A 86 7.78 1.79 4.78
CA THR A 86 8.92 1.12 4.15
C THR A 86 10.17 2.00 4.22
N ARG A 87 10.04 3.31 3.95
CA ARG A 87 11.14 4.29 4.05
C ARG A 87 11.62 4.45 5.50
N LYS A 88 10.70 4.54 6.46
CA LYS A 88 11.00 4.62 7.89
C LYS A 88 11.79 3.40 8.37
N MET A 89 11.31 2.20 8.03
CA MET A 89 12.00 0.94 8.36
C MET A 89 13.40 0.90 7.76
N ALA A 90 13.54 1.35 6.51
CA ALA A 90 14.83 1.43 5.84
C ALA A 90 15.79 2.40 6.52
N ALA A 91 15.33 3.60 6.87
CA ALA A 91 16.15 4.58 7.56
C ALA A 91 16.66 4.06 8.91
N ASP A 92 15.81 3.37 9.68
CA ASP A 92 16.17 2.76 10.97
C ASP A 92 17.17 1.61 10.83
N LYS A 93 16.92 0.68 9.89
CA LYS A 93 17.64 -0.60 9.80
C LYS A 93 18.82 -0.62 8.83
N LYS A 94 18.83 0.28 7.85
CA LYS A 94 19.83 0.36 6.78
C LYS A 94 20.55 1.72 6.74
N GLY A 95 20.10 2.69 7.53
CA GLY A 95 20.67 4.03 7.60
C GLY A 95 20.10 4.99 6.55
N ALA A 96 20.59 6.23 6.56
CA ALA A 96 20.13 7.25 5.64
C ALA A 96 20.47 6.93 4.18
N TYR A 97 19.60 7.33 3.27
CA TYR A 97 19.80 7.20 1.83
C TYR A 97 19.14 8.34 1.07
N SER A 98 19.56 8.54 -0.17
CA SER A 98 19.00 9.54 -1.09
C SER A 98 18.69 8.93 -2.45
N PHE A 99 17.79 9.56 -3.20
CA PHE A 99 17.48 9.17 -4.57
C PHE A 99 18.54 9.71 -5.54
N LEU A 100 18.93 8.87 -6.49
CA LEU A 100 19.76 9.25 -7.63
C LEU A 100 18.89 9.55 -8.85
N ASP A 101 19.33 10.49 -9.69
CA ASP A 101 18.77 10.78 -11.02
C ASP A 101 17.23 10.95 -11.07
N ILE A 102 16.64 11.63 -10.06
CA ILE A 102 15.19 11.92 -10.01
C ILE A 102 14.34 10.62 -9.99
N SER A 103 14.89 9.55 -9.40
CA SER A 103 14.16 8.32 -9.11
C SER A 103 13.14 8.51 -7.97
N PRO A 104 12.02 7.76 -7.93
CA PRO A 104 11.60 6.70 -8.87
C PRO A 104 10.97 7.23 -10.17
N ARG A 105 11.25 6.57 -11.31
CA ARG A 105 10.73 6.97 -12.64
C ARG A 105 10.48 5.77 -13.57
N ALA A 106 9.90 6.01 -14.74
CA ALA A 106 9.85 4.99 -15.79
C ALA A 106 11.27 4.58 -16.21
N ALA A 107 11.51 3.27 -16.38
CA ALA A 107 12.79 2.76 -16.87
C ALA A 107 12.92 3.05 -18.38
N SER A 108 14.13 3.41 -18.82
CA SER A 108 14.40 3.58 -20.25
C SER A 108 14.49 2.22 -20.95
N GLU A 109 14.39 2.21 -22.28
CA GLU A 109 14.53 0.96 -23.05
C GLU A 109 15.90 0.33 -22.84
N GLU A 110 16.97 1.12 -22.78
CA GLU A 110 18.33 0.63 -22.51
C GLU A 110 18.45 0.01 -21.11
N GLU A 111 17.83 0.62 -20.10
CA GLU A 111 17.81 0.09 -18.74
C GLU A 111 17.03 -1.23 -18.66
N ILE A 112 15.91 -1.34 -19.38
CA ILE A 112 15.09 -2.56 -19.46
C ILE A 112 15.87 -3.68 -20.17
N VAL A 113 16.44 -3.39 -21.34
CA VAL A 113 17.21 -4.36 -22.13
C VAL A 113 18.44 -4.84 -21.35
N LYS A 114 19.13 -3.95 -20.65
CA LYS A 114 20.28 -4.31 -19.81
C LYS A 114 19.89 -5.26 -18.67
N GLN A 115 18.72 -5.08 -18.07
CA GLN A 115 18.29 -5.85 -16.90
C GLN A 115 17.61 -7.17 -17.26
N TYR A 116 16.75 -7.18 -18.28
CA TYR A 116 15.86 -8.30 -18.62
C TYR A 116 16.14 -8.90 -20.00
N GLY A 117 16.98 -8.27 -20.81
CA GLY A 117 17.22 -8.66 -22.20
C GLY A 117 16.21 -8.02 -23.17
N GLN A 118 16.54 -8.12 -24.46
CA GLN A 118 15.68 -7.62 -25.53
C GLN A 118 14.43 -8.51 -25.67
N ASN A 119 13.26 -7.89 -25.87
CA ASN A 119 11.97 -8.58 -26.03
C ASN A 119 11.56 -9.48 -24.85
N SER A 120 12.03 -9.16 -23.65
CA SER A 120 11.69 -9.92 -22.44
C SER A 120 10.18 -9.96 -22.16
N GLU A 121 9.72 -11.02 -21.51
CA GLU A 121 8.32 -11.13 -21.07
C GLU A 121 7.98 -10.03 -20.07
N GLU A 122 8.93 -9.65 -19.23
CA GLU A 122 8.82 -8.56 -18.27
C GLU A 122 8.47 -7.25 -18.97
N ALA A 123 9.21 -6.88 -20.02
CA ALA A 123 8.97 -5.65 -20.78
C ALA A 123 7.65 -5.67 -21.56
N ARG A 124 7.28 -6.85 -22.09
CA ARG A 124 6.03 -7.02 -22.84
C ARG A 124 4.80 -6.92 -21.94
N ASN A 125 4.84 -7.55 -20.77
CA ASN A 125 3.65 -7.73 -19.92
C ASN A 125 3.52 -6.68 -18.81
N ASN A 126 4.59 -5.94 -18.49
CA ASN A 126 4.61 -5.03 -17.35
C ASN A 126 4.95 -3.59 -17.72
N LEU A 127 4.44 -2.66 -16.93
CA LEU A 127 5.06 -1.34 -16.78
C LEU A 127 6.27 -1.49 -15.86
N ILE A 128 7.43 -1.07 -16.36
CA ILE A 128 8.69 -1.14 -15.62
C ILE A 128 9.08 0.27 -15.20
N SER A 129 9.32 0.44 -13.91
CA SER A 129 9.92 1.62 -13.31
C SER A 129 11.25 1.27 -12.68
N ILE A 130 12.14 2.25 -12.59
CA ILE A 130 13.45 2.13 -11.98
C ILE A 130 13.57 3.12 -10.82
N CYS A 131 14.21 2.67 -9.76
CA CYS A 131 14.65 3.52 -8.67
C CYS A 131 16.13 3.27 -8.38
N LYS A 132 16.90 4.34 -8.30
CA LYS A 132 18.32 4.30 -7.91
C LYS A 132 18.49 5.04 -6.60
N LEU A 133 19.10 4.39 -5.62
CA LEU A 133 19.35 4.92 -4.29
C LEU A 133 20.85 4.94 -4.01
N LYS A 134 21.28 5.92 -3.21
CA LYS A 134 22.62 5.98 -2.64
C LYS A 134 22.51 6.02 -1.12
N GLY A 135 23.11 5.04 -0.46
CA GLY A 135 23.22 5.01 1.00
C GLY A 135 24.29 5.97 1.51
N GLU A 136 24.23 6.28 2.79
CA GLU A 136 25.18 7.16 3.49
C GLU A 136 26.64 6.72 3.34
N LYS A 137 26.88 5.40 3.29
CA LYS A 137 28.22 4.81 3.11
C LYS A 137 28.70 4.81 1.66
N GLY A 138 28.00 5.51 0.77
CA GLY A 138 28.34 5.63 -0.65
C GLY A 138 27.94 4.43 -1.51
N ASN A 139 27.33 3.40 -0.93
CA ASN A 139 26.80 2.26 -1.66
C ASN A 139 25.59 2.67 -2.53
N GLU A 140 25.48 2.09 -3.71
CA GLU A 140 24.37 2.33 -4.62
C GLU A 140 23.52 1.09 -4.78
N ALA A 141 22.21 1.27 -4.85
CA ALA A 141 21.25 0.20 -5.07
C ALA A 141 20.27 0.60 -6.17
N VAL A 142 20.02 -0.32 -7.09
CA VAL A 142 19.05 -0.14 -8.17
C VAL A 142 17.92 -1.12 -7.95
N GLY A 143 16.69 -0.65 -8.05
CA GLY A 143 15.48 -1.46 -8.01
C GLY A 143 14.65 -1.25 -9.27
N PHE A 144 14.04 -2.33 -9.75
CA PHE A 144 13.11 -2.37 -10.86
C PHE A 144 11.75 -2.83 -10.33
N GLY A 145 10.75 -2.00 -10.54
CA GLY A 145 9.38 -2.23 -10.11
C GLY A 145 8.53 -2.59 -11.30
N LEU A 146 7.84 -3.73 -11.18
CA LEU A 146 7.02 -4.29 -12.23
C LEU A 146 5.56 -4.20 -11.78
N TRP A 147 4.74 -3.59 -12.63
CA TRP A 147 3.29 -3.64 -12.50
C TRP A 147 2.67 -4.26 -13.75
N PRO A 148 1.86 -5.32 -13.66
CA PRO A 148 1.24 -5.94 -14.83
C PRO A 148 0.35 -4.95 -15.58
N LYS A 149 0.46 -4.90 -16.91
CA LYS A 149 -0.32 -3.98 -17.75
C LYS A 149 -1.83 -4.22 -17.64
N ASP A 150 -2.25 -5.45 -17.37
CA ASP A 150 -3.65 -5.83 -17.27
C ASP A 150 -4.20 -5.72 -15.84
N ASP A 151 -3.34 -5.54 -14.84
CA ASP A 151 -3.76 -5.48 -13.45
C ASP A 151 -4.14 -4.06 -13.03
N THR A 152 -5.09 -3.96 -12.11
CA THR A 152 -5.65 -2.69 -11.65
C THR A 152 -5.20 -2.42 -10.22
N PRO A 153 -4.53 -1.28 -9.95
CA PRO A 153 -4.01 -0.99 -8.63
C PRO A 153 -5.14 -0.65 -7.67
N HIS A 154 -4.89 -0.86 -6.38
CA HIS A 154 -5.80 -0.41 -5.33
C HIS A 154 -5.86 1.13 -5.31
N GLY A 155 -7.05 1.72 -5.15
CA GLY A 155 -7.22 3.18 -5.10
C GLY A 155 -7.25 3.89 -6.45
N THR A 156 -7.55 3.19 -7.55
CA THR A 156 -7.74 3.82 -8.88
C THR A 156 -8.82 4.90 -8.89
N ASN A 157 -9.92 4.68 -8.14
CA ASN A 157 -10.99 5.65 -7.94
C ASN A 157 -10.51 6.97 -7.32
N LYS A 158 -9.34 6.97 -6.67
CA LYS A 158 -8.72 8.15 -6.03
C LYS A 158 -7.54 8.69 -6.83
N GLY A 159 -7.28 8.16 -8.03
CA GLY A 159 -6.20 8.59 -8.90
C GLY A 159 -4.92 7.77 -8.81
N ASN A 160 -4.89 6.64 -8.08
CA ASN A 160 -3.70 5.79 -8.06
C ASN A 160 -3.46 5.16 -9.44
N THR A 161 -2.26 5.35 -9.98
CA THR A 161 -1.91 4.88 -11.32
C THR A 161 -1.08 3.60 -11.28
N LYS A 162 -1.15 2.79 -12.35
CA LYS A 162 -0.27 1.61 -12.53
C LYS A 162 1.21 2.00 -12.47
N ARG A 163 1.54 3.18 -13.00
CA ARG A 163 2.89 3.74 -12.98
C ARG A 163 3.35 4.07 -11.56
N ASN A 164 2.48 4.65 -10.74
CA ASN A 164 2.78 4.94 -9.34
C ASN A 164 3.10 3.65 -8.57
N MET A 165 2.30 2.60 -8.77
CA MET A 165 2.58 1.31 -8.14
C MET A 165 3.88 0.65 -8.63
N ALA A 166 4.20 0.77 -9.93
CA ALA A 166 5.50 0.36 -10.45
C ALA A 166 6.65 1.15 -9.79
N ASN A 167 6.49 2.48 -9.61
CA ASN A 167 7.47 3.33 -8.93
C ASN A 167 7.70 2.88 -7.48
N ILE A 168 6.63 2.65 -6.72
CA ILE A 168 6.67 2.17 -5.33
C ILE A 168 7.37 0.81 -5.23
N ARG A 169 7.04 -0.14 -6.11
CA ARG A 169 7.71 -1.44 -6.16
C ARG A 169 9.19 -1.31 -6.51
N SER A 170 9.56 -0.38 -7.39
CA SER A 170 10.95 -0.13 -7.77
C SER A 170 11.76 0.43 -6.61
N GLU A 171 11.18 1.37 -5.88
CA GLU A 171 11.80 1.96 -4.70
C GLU A 171 12.00 0.91 -3.61
N ARG A 172 10.96 0.14 -3.31
CA ARG A 172 11.03 -0.94 -2.33
C ARG A 172 12.12 -1.95 -2.65
N GLN A 173 12.24 -2.35 -3.92
CA GLN A 173 13.30 -3.27 -4.33
C GLN A 173 14.69 -2.63 -4.18
N ALA A 174 14.83 -1.34 -4.49
CA ALA A 174 16.09 -0.62 -4.30
C ALA A 174 16.46 -0.56 -2.80
N VAL A 175 15.48 -0.29 -1.93
CA VAL A 175 15.63 -0.30 -0.47
C VAL A 175 16.06 -1.67 0.06
N ASP A 176 15.42 -2.74 -0.40
CA ASP A 176 15.77 -4.12 0.02
C ASP A 176 17.23 -4.46 -0.29
N ARG A 177 17.73 -3.95 -1.43
CA ARG A 177 19.11 -4.15 -1.89
C ARG A 177 20.14 -3.27 -1.19
N LEU A 178 19.74 -2.26 -0.44
CA LEU A 178 20.68 -1.49 0.39
C LEU A 178 21.26 -2.38 1.51
N PRO A 179 22.56 -2.24 1.84
CA PRO A 179 23.19 -2.99 2.92
C PRO A 179 22.60 -2.59 4.28
N GLY A 180 22.53 -3.54 5.21
CA GLY A 180 22.00 -3.33 6.56
C GLY A 180 21.23 -4.55 7.06
N GLU A 181 20.50 -4.38 8.16
CA GLU A 181 19.66 -5.44 8.72
C GLU A 181 18.57 -5.85 7.69
N ALA A 182 18.21 -7.13 7.71
CA ALA A 182 17.17 -7.65 6.84
C ALA A 182 15.80 -7.11 7.31
N ILE A 183 15.00 -6.67 6.35
CA ILE A 183 13.64 -6.18 6.57
C ILE A 183 12.72 -7.10 5.76
N PRO A 184 11.54 -7.52 6.26
CA PRO A 184 10.63 -8.44 5.56
C PRO A 184 9.89 -7.75 4.38
N LEU A 185 10.62 -7.06 3.50
CA LEU A 185 10.06 -6.32 2.37
C LEU A 185 9.73 -7.21 1.16
N ARG A 186 10.01 -8.51 1.19
CA ARG A 186 9.65 -9.38 0.05
C ARG A 186 8.30 -10.06 0.20
N GLU A 187 7.87 -10.25 1.44
CA GLU A 187 6.68 -11.06 1.77
C GLU A 187 5.41 -10.21 1.95
N LEU A 188 5.57 -8.92 2.23
CA LEU A 188 4.46 -7.99 2.42
C LEU A 188 4.09 -7.34 1.09
N GLU A 189 2.87 -6.83 0.91
CA GLU A 189 2.57 -5.90 -0.20
C GLU A 189 2.88 -4.46 0.25
N VAL A 190 3.08 -3.55 -0.71
CA VAL A 190 3.22 -2.12 -0.43
C VAL A 190 2.23 -1.33 -1.27
N ILE A 191 1.63 -0.33 -0.63
CA ILE A 191 0.70 0.61 -1.26
C ILE A 191 1.18 2.04 -1.06
N ASP A 192 0.57 2.94 -1.82
CA ASP A 192 0.65 4.35 -1.57
C ASP A 192 -0.40 4.74 -0.50
N GLU A 193 0.08 5.21 0.66
CA GLU A 193 -0.78 5.68 1.73
C GLU A 193 -1.67 6.88 1.35
N ALA A 194 -1.31 7.64 0.30
CA ALA A 194 -2.10 8.78 -0.16
C ALA A 194 -3.44 8.37 -0.79
N TYR A 195 -3.48 7.19 -1.41
CA TYR A 195 -4.67 6.66 -2.10
C TYR A 195 -5.41 5.60 -1.28
N THR A 196 -4.99 5.38 -0.04
CA THR A 196 -5.62 4.43 0.87
C THR A 196 -6.30 5.17 2.01
N GLU A 197 -7.59 4.88 2.19
CA GLU A 197 -8.30 5.26 3.39
C GLU A 197 -8.03 4.20 4.45
N VAL A 198 -7.35 4.61 5.51
CA VAL A 198 -7.59 3.97 6.80
C VAL A 198 -8.97 4.46 7.21
N PRO A 199 -9.86 3.60 7.75
CA PRO A 199 -11.05 4.07 8.43
C PRO A 199 -10.67 5.25 9.34
N ASP A 200 -11.32 6.40 9.21
CA ASP A 200 -11.05 7.58 10.05
C ASP A 200 -11.59 7.30 11.47
N ILE A 201 -10.91 6.42 12.19
CA ILE A 201 -11.26 6.01 13.55
C ILE A 201 -10.25 6.67 14.48
N GLY A 202 -10.73 7.61 15.31
CA GLY A 202 -9.93 8.24 16.36
C GLY A 202 -9.17 9.50 15.94
N LYS A 203 -9.47 10.11 14.78
CA LYS A 203 -8.98 11.46 14.46
C LYS A 203 -9.89 12.52 15.06
N VAL A 204 -9.32 13.46 15.82
CA VAL A 204 -10.01 14.66 16.30
C VAL A 204 -10.06 15.69 15.16
N ALA A 205 -11.26 16.09 14.74
CA ALA A 205 -11.43 17.12 13.73
C ALA A 205 -10.90 18.47 14.25
N THR A 206 -9.91 19.04 13.56
CA THR A 206 -9.15 20.23 14.01
C THR A 206 -9.99 21.51 14.08
N LYS A 207 -11.19 21.51 13.49
CA LYS A 207 -12.12 22.67 13.48
C LYS A 207 -13.26 22.57 14.50
N THR A 208 -13.67 21.36 14.88
CA THR A 208 -14.83 21.15 15.76
C THR A 208 -14.47 20.48 17.09
N GLY A 209 -13.28 19.89 17.21
CA GLY A 209 -12.89 19.09 18.38
C GLY A 209 -13.64 17.77 18.50
N GLU A 210 -14.52 17.47 17.54
CA GLU A 210 -15.31 16.24 17.50
C GLU A 210 -14.50 15.11 16.88
N ILE A 211 -14.69 13.90 17.41
CA ILE A 211 -13.95 12.74 16.97
C ILE A 211 -14.72 12.08 15.83
N ILE A 212 -14.03 11.81 14.73
CA ILE A 212 -14.64 11.19 13.56
C ILE A 212 -14.87 9.72 13.88
N GLU A 213 -16.14 9.31 13.84
CA GLU A 213 -16.58 7.93 13.98
C GLU A 213 -16.56 7.23 12.60
N ALA A 214 -16.14 5.96 12.56
CA ALA A 214 -16.23 5.19 11.32
C ALA A 214 -17.68 4.96 10.93
N VAL A 215 -18.06 5.46 9.76
CA VAL A 215 -19.22 4.98 9.02
C VAL A 215 -18.74 3.80 8.18
N ALA A 216 -19.23 2.61 8.47
CA ALA A 216 -19.08 1.47 7.57
C ALA A 216 -19.98 1.73 6.35
N GLU A 217 -19.45 2.35 5.30
CA GLU A 217 -20.11 2.32 3.99
C GLU A 217 -19.87 0.94 3.37
N GLU A 218 -20.92 0.12 3.35
CA GLU A 218 -21.00 -0.96 2.36
C GLU A 218 -20.86 -0.32 0.98
N VAL A 219 -19.77 -0.66 0.27
CA VAL A 219 -19.66 -0.37 -1.16
C VAL A 219 -20.78 -1.14 -1.85
N LYS A 220 -21.91 -0.47 -2.06
CA LYS A 220 -22.97 -0.97 -2.93
C LYS A 220 -22.36 -1.08 -4.32
N ASP A 221 -22.26 -2.30 -4.82
CA ASP A 221 -22.11 -2.57 -6.26
C ASP A 221 -23.26 -1.85 -6.97
N THR A 222 -23.00 -0.65 -7.49
CA THR A 222 -23.88 -0.07 -8.50
C THR A 222 -23.62 -0.85 -9.79
N PRO A 223 -24.65 -1.48 -10.39
CA PRO A 223 -24.51 -2.10 -11.69
C PRO A 223 -24.05 -1.05 -12.69
N LYS A 224 -23.06 -1.40 -13.53
CA LYS A 224 -22.61 -0.56 -14.64
C LYS A 224 -23.81 -0.13 -15.48
N GLU A 225 -24.16 1.14 -15.43
CA GLU A 225 -24.94 1.73 -16.51
C GLU A 225 -24.09 1.72 -17.77
N HIS A 226 -24.72 1.24 -18.83
CA HIS A 226 -24.17 1.03 -20.15
C HIS A 226 -23.77 2.40 -20.74
N TRP A 227 -22.50 2.75 -20.67
CA TRP A 227 -21.98 3.96 -21.31
C TRP A 227 -21.73 3.67 -22.80
N CYS A 228 -22.79 3.67 -23.59
CA CYS A 228 -22.71 3.72 -25.05
C CYS A 228 -23.94 4.40 -25.66
N GLU A 229 -24.16 5.67 -25.32
CA GLU A 229 -24.92 6.60 -26.15
C GLU A 229 -24.19 7.95 -26.07
N GLU A 230 -23.92 8.58 -27.23
CA GLU A 230 -23.42 9.95 -27.44
C GLU A 230 -22.00 10.18 -28.00
N HIS A 231 -21.12 9.20 -28.15
CA HIS A 231 -19.88 9.39 -28.93
C HIS A 231 -19.79 8.45 -30.14
N ASN A 232 -20.02 9.07 -31.29
CA ASN A 232 -19.98 8.63 -32.68
C ASN A 232 -18.76 7.75 -33.05
N CYS A 233 -18.70 6.51 -32.57
CA CYS A 233 -17.69 5.53 -32.97
C CYS A 233 -18.08 4.91 -34.32
N ALA A 234 -17.57 5.50 -35.40
CA ALA A 234 -17.52 4.86 -36.70
C ALA A 234 -16.50 3.72 -36.67
N PHE A 235 -16.97 2.48 -36.55
CA PHE A 235 -16.18 1.31 -36.96
C PHE A 235 -17.02 0.50 -37.94
N GLU A 236 -16.66 0.63 -39.21
CA GLU A 236 -17.27 -0.07 -40.34
C GLU A 236 -17.19 -1.59 -40.13
N LEU A 237 -18.35 -2.24 -40.07
CA LEU A 237 -18.49 -3.67 -40.32
C LEU A 237 -18.50 -3.91 -41.83
N LYS A 238 -17.35 -4.28 -42.39
CA LYS A 238 -17.30 -5.12 -43.60
C LYS A 238 -16.96 -6.53 -43.17
N THR A 239 -17.91 -7.45 -43.30
CA THR A 239 -17.74 -8.82 -43.83
C THR A 239 -19.03 -9.61 -43.68
N SER A 240 -19.83 -9.63 -44.74
CA SER A 240 -20.42 -10.82 -45.39
C SER A 240 -21.47 -10.36 -46.39
#